data_AF-A0A4R0NCL5-F1
#
_entry.id   AF-A0A4R0NCL5-F1
#
_cell.length_a   1.000
_cell.length_b   1.000
_cell.length_c   1.000
_cell.angle_alpha   90.00
_cell.angle_beta   90.00
_cell.angle_gamma   90.00
#
_symmetry.space_group_name_H-M   'P 1'
#
loop_
_entity.id
_entity.type
_entity.pdbx_description
1 polymer ?
#
loop_
_entity_poly.entity_id
_entity_poly.type
_entity_poly.pdbx_seq_one_letter_code
_entity_poly.pdbx_strand_id
1 'polypeptide(L)'
;MKLPQLAGMLLVGIASIGASTSCTSDGKSTVGQTKVLANGDTVSTDSVASTILPIDTAKYDAAIKKNANGDTTGKWPVKNQPYPLAGAILPFKRIVVYYGNLHSKKMGALGEYAPKEMWRKLNVEVKKWEKADPAIPVQVGLHYIASVASGTPGKDGKYINRMGNKQIDSVLKIAAMQKNTIVFLDLQVALSNLKDEIPHIAKYLELPYVHLGIDPEFSMKDGSKPGKKIGKYDAADINYASQYLADVVKKHNLPPKVFVVHRFTQGMVTNYKNIKLHPEVQIVMHMDGWGEPELKKGTYRNHIYPEPVQFTGFKIFYKNDLKRAPKRLMTPEELLKLKPAPIYIQYQ
;
A
#
# COMPACT_ATOMS: atom_id res chain seq x y z
N MET A 1 10.15 -7.23 44.96
CA MET A 1 10.56 -5.98 44.29
C MET A 1 9.61 -5.76 43.11
N LYS A 2 8.68 -4.81 43.24
CA LYS A 2 7.54 -4.61 42.32
C LYS A 2 7.96 -3.70 41.15
N LEU A 3 7.75 -4.13 39.91
CA LEU A 3 7.84 -3.28 38.71
C LEU A 3 6.48 -2.61 38.46
N PRO A 4 6.42 -1.29 38.18
CA PRO A 4 5.16 -0.63 37.88
C PRO A 4 4.81 -0.77 36.39
N GLN A 5 3.56 -1.14 36.12
CA GLN A 5 2.87 -0.93 34.85
C GLN A 5 2.54 0.56 34.71
N LEU A 6 2.89 1.16 33.57
CA LEU A 6 2.44 2.51 33.19
C LEU A 6 1.58 2.38 31.94
N ALA A 7 0.27 2.46 32.17
CA ALA A 7 -0.76 2.62 31.16
C ALA A 7 -0.73 4.06 30.63
N GLY A 8 -0.50 4.24 29.33
CA GLY A 8 -0.61 5.53 28.65
C GLY A 8 -2.06 5.85 28.31
N MET A 9 -2.66 6.75 29.08
CA MET A 9 -3.95 7.40 28.78
C MET A 9 -3.85 8.25 27.50
N LEU A 10 -4.79 8.04 26.57
CA LEU A 10 -4.99 8.88 25.39
C LEU A 10 -5.97 10.00 25.75
N LEU A 11 -5.49 11.25 25.80
CA LEU A 11 -6.31 12.44 26.03
C LEU A 11 -7.11 12.79 24.78
N VAL A 12 -8.44 12.86 24.94
CA VAL A 12 -9.43 13.31 23.96
C VAL A 12 -9.64 14.81 24.17
N GLY A 13 -9.32 15.62 23.16
CA GLY A 13 -9.62 17.06 23.13
C GLY A 13 -11.03 17.32 22.61
N ILE A 14 -11.86 17.93 23.46
CA ILE A 14 -13.24 18.36 23.21
C ILE A 14 -13.25 19.61 22.33
N ALA A 15 -14.08 19.61 21.28
CA ALA A 15 -14.37 20.78 20.46
C ALA A 15 -15.55 21.56 21.05
N SER A 16 -15.36 22.86 21.26
CA SER A 16 -16.39 23.82 21.68
C SER A 16 -17.20 24.30 20.48
N ILE A 17 -18.53 24.28 20.66
CA ILE A 17 -19.56 24.72 19.72
C ILE A 17 -19.83 26.22 19.98
N GLY A 18 -19.81 27.03 18.93
CA GLY A 18 -20.35 28.39 18.92
C GLY A 18 -21.33 28.55 17.75
N ALA A 19 -22.62 28.66 18.06
CA ALA A 19 -23.66 29.26 17.22
C ALA A 19 -23.53 30.80 17.30
N SER A 20 -23.98 31.68 16.42
CA SER A 20 -24.77 31.70 15.18
C SER A 20 -24.83 33.18 14.77
N THR A 21 -24.91 33.51 13.47
CA THR A 21 -25.82 34.55 12.95
C THR A 21 -25.84 34.56 11.41
N SER A 22 -27.06 34.57 10.88
CA SER A 22 -27.42 34.74 9.47
C SER A 22 -27.34 36.21 9.05
N CYS A 23 -27.01 36.46 7.78
CA CYS A 23 -27.56 37.58 7.02
C CYS A 23 -27.72 37.16 5.55
N THR A 24 -28.95 37.29 5.06
CA THR A 24 -29.41 37.11 3.69
C THR A 24 -29.20 38.42 2.91
N SER A 25 -28.87 38.34 1.62
CA SER A 25 -29.40 39.30 0.63
C SER A 25 -29.40 38.70 -0.77
N ASP A 26 -30.57 38.78 -1.39
CA ASP A 26 -30.89 38.40 -2.75
C ASP A 26 -30.33 39.38 -3.78
N GLY A 27 -30.00 38.87 -4.97
CA GLY A 27 -29.66 39.67 -6.15
C GLY A 27 -29.74 38.85 -7.43
N LYS A 28 -30.92 38.85 -8.06
CA LYS A 28 -31.18 38.30 -9.40
C LYS A 28 -30.48 39.14 -10.49
N SER A 29 -29.93 38.47 -11.51
CA SER A 29 -30.06 38.92 -12.91
C SER A 29 -29.76 37.79 -13.91
N THR A 30 -30.47 37.87 -15.02
CA THR A 30 -30.88 36.86 -15.99
C THR A 30 -29.92 36.66 -17.17
N VAL A 31 -29.91 35.41 -17.65
CA VAL A 31 -29.90 34.90 -19.05
C VAL A 31 -28.99 35.58 -20.08
N GLY A 32 -28.03 34.79 -20.57
CA GLY A 32 -27.46 34.92 -21.91
C GLY A 32 -27.11 33.54 -22.45
N GLN A 33 -27.98 32.97 -23.29
CA GLN A 33 -27.68 31.78 -24.07
C GLN A 33 -26.59 32.11 -25.09
N THR A 34 -25.54 31.29 -25.16
CA THR A 34 -24.71 31.20 -26.36
C THR A 34 -24.35 29.74 -26.59
N LYS A 35 -24.92 29.23 -27.69
CA LYS A 35 -24.75 27.90 -28.23
C LYS A 35 -23.39 27.89 -28.94
N VAL A 36 -22.43 27.11 -28.45
CA VAL A 36 -21.19 26.81 -29.20
C VAL A 36 -21.06 25.30 -29.31
N LEU A 37 -20.94 24.90 -30.57
CA LEU A 37 -20.89 23.54 -31.08
C LEU A 37 -19.61 22.81 -30.69
N ALA A 38 -19.75 21.50 -30.66
CA ALA A 38 -18.76 20.43 -30.64
C ALA A 38 -17.33 20.80 -31.05
N ASN A 39 -16.37 20.35 -30.23
CA ASN A 39 -15.27 19.52 -30.73
C ASN A 39 -14.95 18.48 -29.65
N GLY A 40 -15.41 17.26 -29.90
CA GLY A 40 -15.02 16.08 -29.14
C GLY A 40 -13.63 15.67 -29.58
N ASP A 41 -12.61 16.17 -28.88
CA ASP A 41 -11.28 15.58 -28.95
C ASP A 41 -11.36 14.21 -28.29
N THR A 42 -11.54 13.22 -29.15
CA THR A 42 -11.40 11.81 -28.83
C THR A 42 -9.97 11.61 -28.38
N VAL A 43 -9.77 11.49 -27.07
CA VAL A 43 -8.51 11.00 -26.52
C VAL A 43 -8.38 9.56 -26.98
N SER A 44 -7.61 9.35 -28.05
CA SER A 44 -7.13 8.06 -28.49
C SER A 44 -6.29 7.47 -27.36
N THR A 45 -6.93 6.67 -26.52
CA THR A 45 -6.22 5.67 -25.73
C THR A 45 -5.67 4.64 -26.70
N ASP A 46 -4.37 4.72 -26.98
CA ASP A 46 -3.63 3.62 -27.60
C ASP A 46 -3.84 2.37 -26.73
N SER A 47 -4.86 1.60 -27.11
CA SER A 47 -5.03 0.23 -26.66
C SER A 47 -3.96 -0.59 -27.37
N VAL A 48 -2.73 -0.53 -26.86
CA VAL A 48 -1.75 -1.55 -27.17
C VAL A 48 -2.30 -2.81 -26.54
N ALA A 49 -3.03 -3.61 -27.32
CA ALA A 49 -3.21 -5.02 -27.08
C ALA A 49 -1.80 -5.61 -27.04
N SER A 50 -1.16 -5.57 -25.87
CA SER A 50 0.12 -6.22 -25.68
C SER A 50 -0.16 -7.71 -25.76
N THR A 51 0.27 -8.33 -26.85
CA THR A 51 0.48 -9.77 -26.87
C THR A 51 1.39 -10.09 -25.68
N ILE A 52 0.79 -10.64 -24.62
CA ILE A 52 1.42 -11.02 -23.36
C ILE A 52 2.43 -12.15 -23.69
N LEU A 53 3.66 -11.79 -24.04
CA LEU A 53 4.72 -12.77 -24.31
C LEU A 53 5.08 -13.49 -23.01
N PRO A 54 5.19 -14.82 -22.98
CA PRO A 54 5.58 -15.56 -21.79
C PRO A 54 6.86 -15.00 -21.15
N ILE A 55 6.97 -15.06 -19.82
CA ILE A 55 8.17 -14.59 -19.13
C ILE A 55 9.38 -15.47 -19.48
N ASP A 56 10.56 -14.85 -19.49
CA ASP A 56 11.83 -15.59 -19.51
C ASP A 56 12.05 -16.20 -18.12
N THR A 57 11.78 -17.51 -18.00
CA THR A 57 11.84 -18.23 -16.73
C THR A 57 13.25 -18.29 -16.15
N ALA A 58 14.28 -18.41 -17.01
CA ALA A 58 15.68 -18.39 -16.56
C ALA A 58 16.07 -17.03 -15.96
N LYS A 59 15.63 -15.91 -16.57
CA LYS A 59 15.82 -14.58 -15.99
C LYS A 59 15.03 -14.40 -14.69
N TYR A 60 13.81 -14.93 -14.62
CA TYR A 60 13.02 -14.89 -13.38
C TYR A 60 13.72 -15.64 -12.25
N ASP A 61 14.20 -16.85 -12.50
CA ASP A 61 14.90 -17.67 -11.51
C ASP A 61 16.20 -17.01 -11.02
N ALA A 62 16.96 -16.39 -11.94
CA ALA A 62 18.14 -15.60 -11.58
C ALA A 62 17.78 -14.39 -10.71
N ALA A 63 16.71 -13.67 -11.05
CA ALA A 63 16.28 -12.48 -10.31
C ALA A 63 15.72 -12.84 -8.92
N ILE A 64 14.98 -13.94 -8.81
CA ILE A 64 14.50 -14.48 -7.54
C ILE A 64 15.66 -14.91 -6.64
N LYS A 65 16.65 -15.61 -7.19
CA LYS A 65 17.86 -16.00 -6.44
C LYS A 65 18.64 -14.77 -5.95
N LYS A 66 18.75 -13.73 -6.79
CA LYS A 66 19.34 -12.45 -6.39
C LYS A 66 18.54 -11.79 -5.26
N ASN A 67 17.21 -11.75 -5.35
CA ASN A 67 16.35 -11.15 -4.34
C ASN A 67 16.41 -11.86 -2.98
N ALA A 68 16.59 -13.18 -2.98
CA ALA A 68 16.83 -13.95 -1.75
C ALA A 68 18.10 -13.53 -0.99
N ASN A 69 18.98 -12.75 -1.63
CA ASN A 69 20.13 -12.08 -1.04
C ASN A 69 21.07 -13.03 -0.25
N GLY A 70 21.33 -14.20 -0.85
CA GLY A 70 22.21 -15.20 -0.26
C GLY A 70 21.68 -15.79 1.05
N ASP A 71 20.36 -15.94 1.20
CA ASP A 71 19.80 -16.81 2.25
C ASP A 71 20.29 -18.24 2.05
N THR A 72 20.92 -18.80 3.08
CA THR A 72 21.44 -20.18 3.08
C THR A 72 20.58 -21.12 3.93
N THR A 73 19.49 -20.61 4.53
CA THR A 73 18.64 -21.39 5.43
C THR A 73 17.58 -22.21 4.70
N GLY A 74 17.42 -21.97 3.40
CA GLY A 74 16.42 -22.63 2.56
C GLY A 74 15.01 -22.08 2.73
N LYS A 75 14.83 -20.96 3.46
CA LYS A 75 13.55 -20.26 3.59
C LYS A 75 13.26 -19.36 2.39
N TRP A 76 14.30 -18.72 1.87
CA TRP A 76 14.21 -17.80 0.73
C TRP A 76 15.16 -18.24 -0.39
N PRO A 77 14.76 -18.13 -1.66
CA PRO A 77 13.41 -17.79 -2.12
C PRO A 77 12.40 -18.89 -1.77
N VAL A 78 11.11 -18.54 -1.76
CA VAL A 78 10.04 -19.53 -1.53
C VAL A 78 10.06 -20.56 -2.65
N LYS A 79 10.12 -21.84 -2.28
CA LYS A 79 10.13 -22.96 -3.22
C LYS A 79 8.76 -23.14 -3.86
N ASN A 80 8.74 -23.64 -5.10
CA ASN A 80 7.52 -23.99 -5.83
C ASN A 80 6.52 -22.83 -6.00
N GLN A 81 6.99 -21.58 -5.98
CA GLN A 81 6.16 -20.44 -6.38
C GLN A 81 5.84 -20.52 -7.88
N PRO A 82 4.62 -20.12 -8.31
CA PRO A 82 4.29 -20.08 -9.73
C PRO A 82 5.14 -19.03 -10.46
N TYR A 83 5.44 -19.30 -11.73
CA TYR A 83 5.95 -18.26 -12.63
C TYR A 83 4.85 -17.22 -12.86
N PRO A 84 5.12 -15.92 -12.72
CA PRO A 84 4.10 -14.90 -12.95
C PRO A 84 3.77 -14.75 -14.44
N LEU A 85 2.61 -14.16 -14.73
CA LEU A 85 2.29 -13.77 -16.12
C LEU A 85 3.21 -12.64 -16.60
N ALA A 86 3.21 -12.39 -17.92
CA ALA A 86 3.97 -11.26 -18.46
C ALA A 86 3.49 -9.93 -17.89
N GLY A 87 4.42 -8.97 -17.80
CA GLY A 87 4.17 -7.70 -17.13
C GLY A 87 4.31 -7.75 -15.61
N ALA A 88 4.77 -8.88 -15.04
CA ALA A 88 5.17 -8.93 -13.64
C ALA A 88 6.20 -7.84 -13.30
N ILE A 89 6.04 -7.21 -12.14
CA ILE A 89 6.91 -6.13 -11.68
C ILE A 89 8.06 -6.73 -10.86
N LEU A 90 7.75 -7.70 -9.99
CA LEU A 90 8.66 -8.33 -9.05
C LEU A 90 9.13 -9.69 -9.59
N PRO A 91 10.41 -10.06 -9.34
CA PRO A 91 11.46 -9.24 -8.72
C PRO A 91 12.24 -8.37 -9.72
N PHE A 92 11.74 -8.18 -10.95
CA PHE A 92 12.47 -7.48 -12.03
C PHE A 92 12.69 -5.99 -11.75
N LYS A 93 11.79 -5.34 -11.01
CA LYS A 93 11.85 -3.95 -10.60
C LYS A 93 11.63 -3.83 -9.10
N ARG A 94 12.25 -2.83 -8.48
CA ARG A 94 11.98 -2.45 -7.09
C ARG A 94 10.88 -1.41 -7.03
N ILE A 95 9.82 -1.69 -6.28
CA ILE A 95 8.73 -0.73 -6.10
C ILE A 95 9.13 0.28 -5.03
N VAL A 96 8.99 1.58 -5.32
CA VAL A 96 9.23 2.67 -4.36
C VAL A 96 8.02 3.60 -4.36
N VAL A 97 7.37 3.75 -3.21
CA VAL A 97 6.10 4.50 -3.10
C VAL A 97 6.06 5.48 -1.94
N TYR A 98 5.26 6.53 -2.11
CA TYR A 98 4.77 7.35 -1.01
C TYR A 98 3.40 6.88 -0.57
N TYR A 99 3.23 6.71 0.75
CA TYR A 99 1.99 6.30 1.37
C TYR A 99 1.20 7.47 1.95
N GLY A 100 -0.13 7.35 1.97
CA GLY A 100 -0.96 8.16 2.85
C GLY A 100 -2.36 8.44 2.32
N ASN A 101 -3.00 9.46 2.89
CA ASN A 101 -4.37 9.85 2.58
C ASN A 101 -4.46 11.36 2.31
N LEU A 102 -5.10 11.76 1.20
CA LEU A 102 -5.20 13.14 0.72
C LEU A 102 -5.98 14.08 1.67
N HIS A 103 -6.80 13.54 2.58
CA HIS A 103 -7.50 14.35 3.59
C HIS A 103 -6.68 14.59 4.86
N SER A 104 -5.52 13.95 5.01
CA SER A 104 -4.73 14.07 6.23
C SER A 104 -3.23 14.19 5.96
N LYS A 105 -2.70 15.37 6.30
CA LYS A 105 -1.24 15.63 6.31
C LYS A 105 -0.48 14.84 7.39
N LYS A 106 -1.19 14.10 8.26
CA LYS A 106 -0.60 13.30 9.33
C LYS A 106 -0.57 11.79 9.00
N MET A 107 -1.21 11.38 7.91
CA MET A 107 -1.34 9.96 7.53
C MET A 107 -0.36 9.51 6.44
N GLY A 108 0.62 10.35 6.10
CA GLY A 108 1.77 9.95 5.30
C GLY A 108 2.18 10.94 4.21
N ALA A 109 3.40 10.77 3.72
CA ALA A 109 4.05 11.63 2.74
C ALA A 109 3.20 11.92 1.47
N LEU A 110 2.33 11.01 1.03
CA LEU A 110 1.44 11.23 -0.12
C LEU A 110 0.46 12.38 0.12
N GLY A 111 -0.13 12.45 1.32
CA GLY A 111 -1.13 13.47 1.68
C GLY A 111 -0.54 14.71 2.35
N GLU A 112 0.74 14.69 2.70
CA GLU A 112 1.40 15.79 3.43
C GLU A 112 1.71 17.00 2.54
N TYR A 113 2.02 16.78 1.27
CA TYR A 113 2.51 17.80 0.35
C TYR A 113 1.55 18.05 -0.83
N ALA A 114 1.63 19.24 -1.43
CA ALA A 114 0.99 19.49 -2.72
C ALA A 114 1.59 18.57 -3.81
N PRO A 115 0.84 18.14 -4.84
CA PRO A 115 1.27 17.09 -5.78
C PRO A 115 2.64 17.32 -6.42
N LYS A 116 2.97 18.55 -6.85
CA LYS A 116 4.27 18.86 -7.45
C LYS A 116 5.43 18.68 -6.46
N GLU A 117 5.24 19.12 -5.22
CA GLU A 117 6.25 18.99 -4.16
C GLU A 117 6.38 17.54 -3.69
N MET A 118 5.24 16.82 -3.57
CA MET A 118 5.21 15.39 -3.29
C MET A 118 6.07 14.62 -4.30
N TRP A 119 5.84 14.87 -5.60
CA TRP A 119 6.62 14.25 -6.68
C TRP A 119 8.10 14.61 -6.66
N ARG A 120 8.44 15.88 -6.40
CA ARG A 120 9.83 16.31 -6.27
C ARG A 120 10.55 15.52 -5.18
N LYS A 121 9.90 15.29 -4.03
CA LYS A 121 10.46 14.52 -2.92
C LYS A 121 10.53 13.02 -3.21
N LEU A 122 9.47 12.42 -3.76
CA LEU A 122 9.47 11.00 -4.13
C LEU A 122 10.56 10.69 -5.18
N ASN A 123 10.76 11.57 -6.16
CA ASN A 123 11.82 11.43 -7.16
C ASN A 123 13.23 11.48 -6.55
N VAL A 124 13.42 12.15 -5.40
CA VAL A 124 14.69 12.08 -4.67
C VAL A 124 14.89 10.70 -4.07
N GLU A 125 13.86 10.07 -3.49
CA GLU A 125 13.97 8.70 -2.97
C GLU A 125 14.20 7.68 -4.10
N VAL A 126 13.49 7.82 -5.22
CA VAL A 126 13.70 6.98 -6.42
C VAL A 126 15.18 7.01 -6.84
N LYS A 127 15.77 8.20 -6.99
CA LYS A 127 17.19 8.36 -7.36
C LYS A 127 18.15 7.72 -6.36
N LYS A 128 17.85 7.74 -5.06
CA LYS A 128 18.67 7.05 -4.05
C LYS A 128 18.65 5.54 -4.26
N TRP A 129 17.49 4.96 -4.57
CA TRP A 129 17.36 3.52 -4.83
C TRP A 129 18.02 3.10 -6.14
N GLU A 130 17.86 3.88 -7.20
CA GLU A 130 18.56 3.65 -8.48
C GLU A 130 20.08 3.68 -8.30
N LYS A 131 20.60 4.59 -7.47
CA LYS A 131 22.03 4.65 -7.15
C LYS A 131 22.49 3.47 -6.30
N ALA A 132 21.69 3.03 -5.33
CA ALA A 132 22.08 1.98 -4.38
C ALA A 132 22.07 0.57 -5.00
N ASP A 133 21.21 0.31 -5.99
CA ASP A 133 21.14 -0.96 -6.72
C ASP A 133 20.80 -0.73 -8.20
N PRO A 134 21.77 -0.28 -9.01
CA PRO A 134 21.54 0.09 -10.41
C PRO A 134 21.14 -1.09 -11.30
N ALA A 135 21.35 -2.32 -10.82
CA ALA A 135 21.00 -3.53 -11.55
C ALA A 135 19.52 -3.92 -11.41
N ILE A 136 18.75 -3.26 -10.52
CA ILE A 136 17.30 -3.45 -10.39
C ILE A 136 16.61 -2.09 -10.57
N PRO A 137 15.97 -1.82 -11.72
CA PRO A 137 15.31 -0.54 -11.97
C PRO A 137 14.16 -0.29 -10.99
N VAL A 138 13.83 0.98 -10.78
CA VAL A 138 12.74 1.38 -9.87
C VAL A 138 11.41 1.48 -10.63
N GLN A 139 10.36 0.92 -10.04
CA GLN A 139 8.96 1.14 -10.39
C GLN A 139 8.35 2.10 -9.35
N VAL A 140 8.16 3.36 -9.73
CA VAL A 140 7.56 4.35 -8.82
C VAL A 140 6.06 4.15 -8.70
N GLY A 141 5.50 4.45 -7.53
CA GLY A 141 4.05 4.39 -7.30
C GLY A 141 3.57 5.26 -6.15
N LEU A 142 2.25 5.32 -5.97
CA LEU A 142 1.58 5.98 -4.85
C LEU A 142 0.72 4.96 -4.12
N HIS A 143 0.80 4.90 -2.79
CA HIS A 143 0.01 3.99 -1.98
C HIS A 143 -1.02 4.76 -1.16
N TYR A 144 -2.26 4.73 -1.62
CA TYR A 144 -3.34 5.55 -1.09
C TYR A 144 -4.27 4.76 -0.17
N ILE A 145 -4.55 5.31 1.02
CA ILE A 145 -5.49 4.72 1.97
C ILE A 145 -6.92 4.99 1.52
N ALA A 146 -7.55 3.99 0.89
CA ALA A 146 -8.88 4.07 0.31
C ALA A 146 -10.00 3.79 1.32
N SER A 147 -9.70 3.07 2.40
CA SER A 147 -10.56 2.99 3.58
C SER A 147 -9.74 3.15 4.85
N VAL A 148 -10.19 4.05 5.74
CA VAL A 148 -9.46 4.39 6.98
C VAL A 148 -10.25 3.86 8.18
N ALA A 149 -9.61 3.10 9.06
CA ALA A 149 -10.22 2.71 10.31
C ALA A 149 -10.41 3.94 11.22
N SER A 150 -11.60 4.07 11.78
CA SER A 150 -12.05 5.25 12.53
C SER A 150 -12.21 4.95 14.02
N GLY A 151 -11.90 5.92 14.87
CA GLY A 151 -12.20 5.83 16.30
C GLY A 151 -13.70 5.97 16.63
N THR A 152 -14.49 6.45 15.66
CA THR A 152 -15.94 6.68 15.79
C THR A 152 -16.73 5.81 14.82
N PRO A 153 -17.94 5.35 15.20
CA PRO A 153 -18.76 4.53 14.32
C PRO A 153 -19.29 5.37 13.15
N GLY A 154 -19.26 4.77 11.95
CA GLY A 154 -20.02 5.26 10.80
C GLY A 154 -21.50 4.89 10.93
N LYS A 155 -22.31 5.28 9.93
CA LYS A 155 -23.75 4.98 9.89
C LYS A 155 -24.05 3.48 9.91
N ASP A 156 -23.14 2.66 9.39
CA ASP A 156 -23.21 1.19 9.35
C ASP A 156 -22.60 0.53 10.60
N GLY A 157 -22.13 1.31 11.57
CA GLY A 157 -21.47 0.81 12.77
C GLY A 157 -20.12 0.13 12.52
N LYS A 158 -19.54 0.24 11.31
CA LYS A 158 -18.31 -0.50 10.95
C LYS A 158 -17.01 0.16 11.35
N TYR A 159 -17.06 1.41 11.80
CA TYR A 159 -15.87 2.21 12.17
C TYR A 159 -14.91 2.41 10.98
N ILE A 160 -15.43 2.66 9.78
CA ILE A 160 -14.63 2.89 8.57
C ILE A 160 -15.02 4.23 7.93
N ASN A 161 -14.02 5.04 7.63
CA ASN A 161 -14.15 6.17 6.72
C ASN A 161 -13.74 5.72 5.32
N ARG A 162 -14.73 5.37 4.48
CA ARG A 162 -14.50 4.98 3.08
C ARG A 162 -14.29 6.21 2.22
N MET A 163 -13.21 6.23 1.45
CA MET A 163 -12.93 7.33 0.54
C MET A 163 -13.85 7.24 -0.67
N GLY A 164 -14.58 8.32 -0.95
CA GLY A 164 -15.45 8.37 -2.12
C GLY A 164 -14.65 8.31 -3.42
N ASN A 165 -15.27 7.81 -4.49
CA ASN A 165 -14.66 7.68 -5.82
C ASN A 165 -13.84 8.89 -6.28
N LYS A 166 -14.35 10.12 -6.08
CA LYS A 166 -13.64 11.36 -6.44
C LYS A 166 -12.25 11.49 -5.80
N GLN A 167 -12.05 10.94 -4.62
CA GLN A 167 -10.76 10.95 -3.93
C GLN A 167 -9.78 9.95 -4.55
N ILE A 168 -10.26 8.74 -4.84
CA ILE A 168 -9.48 7.74 -5.57
C ILE A 168 -9.12 8.29 -6.95
N ASP A 169 -10.07 8.90 -7.67
CA ASP A 169 -9.83 9.55 -8.96
C ASP A 169 -8.77 10.67 -8.85
N SER A 170 -8.75 11.39 -7.74
CA SER A 170 -7.74 12.43 -7.49
C SER A 170 -6.34 11.84 -7.36
N VAL A 171 -6.20 10.70 -6.67
CA VAL A 171 -4.89 10.03 -6.56
C VAL A 171 -4.43 9.45 -7.90
N LEU A 172 -5.36 8.94 -8.72
CA LEU A 172 -5.04 8.48 -10.08
C LEU A 172 -4.59 9.65 -10.98
N LYS A 173 -5.21 10.82 -10.86
CA LYS A 173 -4.75 12.03 -11.56
C LYS A 173 -3.35 12.47 -11.11
N ILE A 174 -3.06 12.39 -9.82
CA ILE A 174 -1.71 12.67 -9.29
C ILE A 174 -0.71 11.65 -9.84
N ALA A 175 -1.07 10.36 -9.89
CA ALA A 175 -0.24 9.30 -10.47
C ALA A 175 0.08 9.58 -11.95
N ALA A 176 -0.91 10.01 -12.73
CA ALA A 176 -0.76 10.35 -14.15
C ALA A 176 0.19 11.52 -14.44
N MET A 177 0.62 12.29 -13.42
CA MET A 177 1.64 13.33 -13.60
C MET A 177 3.02 12.77 -13.91
N GLN A 178 3.27 11.49 -13.67
CA GLN A 178 4.52 10.80 -13.99
C GLN A 178 4.20 9.52 -14.78
N LYS A 179 4.92 9.32 -15.89
CA LYS A 179 4.71 8.15 -16.77
C LYS A 179 4.96 6.85 -16.01
N ASN A 180 4.16 5.83 -16.32
CA ASN A 180 4.28 4.48 -15.76
C ASN A 180 4.14 4.39 -14.24
N THR A 181 3.52 5.37 -13.57
CA THR A 181 3.26 5.30 -12.12
C THR A 181 2.18 4.28 -11.81
N ILE A 182 2.44 3.41 -10.82
CA ILE A 182 1.42 2.49 -10.29
C ILE A 182 0.74 3.06 -9.03
N VAL A 183 -0.47 2.59 -8.73
CA VAL A 183 -1.22 3.01 -7.54
C VAL A 183 -1.61 1.78 -6.72
N PHE A 184 -1.46 1.86 -5.41
CA PHE A 184 -2.05 0.90 -4.47
C PHE A 184 -3.24 1.53 -3.77
N LEU A 185 -4.34 0.80 -3.68
CA LEU A 185 -5.48 1.15 -2.83
C LEU A 185 -5.41 0.29 -1.57
N ASP A 186 -5.22 0.94 -0.43
CA ASP A 186 -5.05 0.30 0.86
C ASP A 186 -6.38 0.24 1.63
N LEU A 187 -6.66 -0.90 2.25
CA LEU A 187 -7.90 -1.13 2.98
C LEU A 187 -7.65 -1.40 4.47
N GLN A 188 -8.13 -0.48 5.31
CA GLN A 188 -8.34 -0.68 6.74
C GLN A 188 -9.81 -1.01 6.98
N VAL A 189 -10.11 -2.24 7.39
CA VAL A 189 -11.48 -2.77 7.40
C VAL A 189 -12.22 -2.64 8.72
N ALA A 190 -11.54 -2.27 9.82
CA ALA A 190 -12.13 -2.15 11.16
C ALA A 190 -13.04 -3.34 11.54
N LEU A 191 -14.35 -3.11 11.74
CA LEU A 191 -15.34 -4.16 12.07
C LEU A 191 -16.03 -4.78 10.84
N SER A 192 -15.50 -4.53 9.64
CA SER A 192 -15.91 -5.15 8.37
C SER A 192 -14.92 -6.25 7.99
N ASN A 193 -14.94 -6.66 6.72
CA ASN A 193 -14.07 -7.70 6.17
C ASN A 193 -13.76 -7.43 4.69
N LEU A 194 -12.76 -8.11 4.14
CA LEU A 194 -12.32 -7.91 2.75
C LEU A 194 -13.41 -8.24 1.71
N LYS A 195 -14.34 -9.16 2.02
CA LYS A 195 -15.42 -9.52 1.11
C LYS A 195 -16.41 -8.38 0.90
N ASP A 196 -16.65 -7.60 1.94
CA ASP A 196 -17.54 -6.45 1.88
C ASP A 196 -16.79 -5.18 1.41
N GLU A 197 -15.48 -5.04 1.71
CA GLU A 197 -14.73 -3.81 1.40
C GLU A 197 -14.12 -3.76 0.00
N ILE A 198 -13.62 -4.88 -0.55
CA ILE A 198 -13.02 -4.90 -1.90
C ILE A 198 -14.01 -4.46 -3.01
N PRO A 199 -15.30 -4.89 -3.00
CA PRO A 199 -16.27 -4.47 -4.01
C PRO A 199 -16.42 -2.95 -4.17
N HIS A 200 -16.18 -2.15 -3.11
CA HIS A 200 -16.25 -0.69 -3.19
C HIS A 200 -15.18 -0.08 -4.09
N ILE A 201 -14.06 -0.78 -4.31
CA ILE A 201 -12.95 -0.32 -5.17
C ILE A 201 -12.75 -1.18 -6.42
N ALA A 202 -13.65 -2.16 -6.67
CA ALA A 202 -13.54 -3.14 -7.74
C ALA A 202 -13.19 -2.53 -9.11
N LYS A 203 -13.94 -1.52 -9.54
CA LYS A 203 -13.74 -0.83 -10.82
C LYS A 203 -12.33 -0.26 -10.99
N TYR A 204 -11.65 0.07 -9.90
CA TYR A 204 -10.28 0.59 -9.95
C TYR A 204 -9.26 -0.54 -10.08
N LEU A 205 -9.52 -1.69 -9.45
CA LEU A 205 -8.67 -2.88 -9.57
C LEU A 205 -8.67 -3.46 -10.99
N GLU A 206 -9.70 -3.16 -11.79
CA GLU A 206 -9.75 -3.47 -13.23
C GLU A 206 -8.71 -2.68 -14.06
N LEU A 207 -8.12 -1.61 -13.52
CA LEU A 207 -7.09 -0.82 -14.21
C LEU A 207 -5.72 -1.52 -14.10
N PRO A 208 -4.92 -1.61 -15.19
CA PRO A 208 -3.70 -2.42 -15.20
C PRO A 208 -2.61 -1.94 -14.22
N TYR A 209 -2.59 -0.65 -13.88
CA TYR A 209 -1.61 -0.02 -12.99
C TYR A 209 -2.09 0.15 -11.54
N VAL A 210 -3.26 -0.37 -11.19
CA VAL A 210 -3.82 -0.31 -9.83
C VAL A 210 -3.69 -1.66 -9.13
N HIS A 211 -3.25 -1.61 -7.88
CA HIS A 211 -2.87 -2.72 -7.01
C HIS A 211 -3.57 -2.59 -5.63
N LEU A 212 -3.41 -3.59 -4.77
CA LEU A 212 -4.12 -3.67 -3.48
C LEU A 212 -3.12 -3.69 -2.32
N GLY A 213 -3.45 -2.96 -1.25
CA GLY A 213 -2.84 -3.07 0.08
C GLY A 213 -3.89 -3.43 1.13
N ILE A 214 -3.50 -4.16 2.17
CA ILE A 214 -4.35 -4.44 3.34
C ILE A 214 -3.58 -4.30 4.65
N ASP A 215 -4.24 -3.73 5.65
CA ASP A 215 -3.70 -3.50 6.99
C ASP A 215 -4.32 -4.47 8.01
N PRO A 216 -3.66 -5.60 8.35
CA PRO A 216 -4.21 -6.57 9.29
C PRO A 216 -4.43 -6.00 10.69
N GLU A 217 -3.64 -5.02 11.13
CA GLU A 217 -3.78 -4.40 12.45
C GLU A 217 -5.13 -3.72 12.66
N PHE A 218 -5.85 -3.43 11.57
CA PHE A 218 -7.19 -2.85 11.60
C PHE A 218 -8.29 -3.87 11.29
N SER A 219 -7.99 -5.16 11.13
CA SER A 219 -9.01 -6.22 11.00
C SER A 219 -9.44 -6.73 12.38
N MET A 220 -10.52 -6.15 12.90
CA MET A 220 -10.96 -6.31 14.29
C MET A 220 -12.03 -7.40 14.44
N LYS A 221 -11.65 -8.64 14.10
CA LYS A 221 -12.55 -9.80 14.08
C LYS A 221 -13.19 -10.13 15.45
N ASP A 222 -12.63 -9.62 16.55
CA ASP A 222 -13.15 -9.82 17.91
C ASP A 222 -14.18 -8.75 18.34
N GLY A 223 -14.53 -7.82 17.43
CA GLY A 223 -15.45 -6.72 17.72
C GLY A 223 -14.84 -5.57 18.52
N SER A 224 -13.54 -5.63 18.85
CA SER A 224 -12.87 -4.52 19.52
C SER A 224 -12.72 -3.31 18.58
N LYS A 225 -12.80 -2.11 19.13
CA LYS A 225 -12.67 -0.89 18.33
C LYS A 225 -11.26 -0.78 17.74
N PRO A 226 -11.11 -0.35 16.48
CA PRO A 226 -9.79 -0.22 15.85
C PRO A 226 -8.86 0.70 16.67
N GLY A 227 -7.57 0.36 16.68
CA GLY A 227 -6.55 1.09 17.44
C GLY A 227 -6.52 0.82 18.95
N LYS A 228 -7.43 0.00 19.51
CA LYS A 228 -7.35 -0.47 20.90
C LYS A 228 -6.44 -1.68 21.08
N LYS A 229 -6.39 -2.55 20.09
CA LYS A 229 -5.52 -3.73 19.99
C LYS A 229 -5.10 -3.88 18.55
N ILE A 230 -4.06 -4.68 18.32
CA ILE A 230 -3.63 -5.06 16.97
C ILE A 230 -4.58 -6.15 16.47
N GLY A 231 -5.27 -5.87 15.38
CA GLY A 231 -6.10 -6.83 14.65
C GLY A 231 -5.29 -7.90 13.92
N LYS A 232 -5.99 -8.71 13.12
CA LYS A 232 -5.35 -9.77 12.32
C LYS A 232 -6.14 -10.18 11.10
N TYR A 233 -5.43 -10.74 10.14
CA TYR A 233 -5.98 -11.57 9.07
C TYR A 233 -5.49 -13.01 9.22
N ASP A 234 -6.34 -13.93 8.80
CA ASP A 234 -5.94 -15.31 8.54
C ASP A 234 -5.51 -15.49 7.08
N ALA A 235 -4.79 -16.57 6.78
CA ALA A 235 -4.53 -16.99 5.41
C ALA A 235 -5.83 -17.10 4.58
N ALA A 236 -6.96 -17.48 5.17
CA ALA A 236 -8.25 -17.47 4.48
C ALA A 236 -8.66 -16.09 3.95
N ASP A 237 -8.40 -15.01 4.70
CA ASP A 237 -8.70 -13.64 4.26
C ASP A 237 -7.77 -13.21 3.12
N ILE A 238 -6.47 -13.52 3.24
CA ILE A 238 -5.46 -13.22 2.23
C ILE A 238 -5.74 -14.01 0.94
N ASN A 239 -6.17 -15.27 1.07
CA ASN A 239 -6.57 -16.13 -0.05
C ASN A 239 -7.83 -15.60 -0.74
N TYR A 240 -8.79 -15.06 0.01
CA TYR A 240 -9.95 -14.41 -0.60
C TYR A 240 -9.53 -13.21 -1.48
N ALA A 241 -8.69 -12.32 -0.94
CA ALA A 241 -8.24 -11.14 -1.69
C ALA A 241 -7.35 -11.49 -2.88
N SER A 242 -6.41 -12.43 -2.72
CA SER A 242 -5.54 -12.87 -3.82
C SER A 242 -6.32 -13.62 -4.91
N GLN A 243 -7.30 -14.45 -4.56
CA GLN A 243 -8.19 -15.06 -5.54
C GLN A 243 -9.02 -14.01 -6.28
N TYR A 244 -9.59 -13.03 -5.57
CA TYR A 244 -10.32 -11.92 -6.19
C TYR A 244 -9.45 -11.17 -7.22
N LEU A 245 -8.22 -10.83 -6.86
CA LEU A 245 -7.27 -10.17 -7.77
C LEU A 245 -6.92 -11.06 -8.97
N ALA A 246 -6.73 -12.37 -8.77
CA ALA A 246 -6.48 -13.31 -9.85
C ALA A 246 -7.66 -13.39 -10.83
N ASP A 247 -8.89 -13.38 -10.33
CA ASP A 247 -10.10 -13.38 -11.16
C ASP A 247 -10.23 -12.08 -11.97
N VAL A 248 -9.93 -10.92 -11.36
CA VAL A 248 -9.88 -9.63 -12.06
C VAL A 248 -8.82 -9.65 -13.16
N VAL A 249 -7.63 -10.19 -12.90
CA VAL A 249 -6.57 -10.31 -13.90
C VAL A 249 -7.00 -11.15 -15.08
N LYS A 250 -7.58 -12.34 -14.83
CA LYS A 250 -8.06 -13.24 -15.89
C LYS A 250 -9.20 -12.63 -16.69
N LYS A 251 -10.18 -12.04 -16.01
CA LYS A 251 -11.38 -11.49 -16.64
C LYS A 251 -11.06 -10.29 -17.54
N HIS A 252 -10.09 -9.47 -17.15
CA HIS A 252 -9.76 -8.23 -17.85
C HIS A 252 -8.42 -8.30 -18.62
N ASN A 253 -7.82 -9.48 -18.74
CA ASN A 253 -6.51 -9.70 -19.40
C ASN A 253 -5.42 -8.72 -18.92
N LEU A 254 -5.32 -8.53 -17.61
CA LEU A 254 -4.39 -7.56 -17.00
C LEU A 254 -3.00 -8.16 -16.78
N PRO A 255 -1.95 -7.33 -16.63
CA PRO A 255 -0.71 -7.79 -16.01
C PRO A 255 -0.95 -8.21 -14.53
N PRO A 256 -0.07 -9.03 -13.95
CA PRO A 256 -0.18 -9.46 -12.57
C PRO A 256 -0.30 -8.30 -11.58
N LYS A 257 -1.17 -8.45 -10.58
CA LYS A 257 -1.32 -7.48 -9.49
C LYS A 257 -0.23 -7.66 -8.46
N VAL A 258 0.23 -6.58 -7.86
CA VAL A 258 0.98 -6.64 -6.61
C VAL A 258 -0.01 -6.53 -5.46
N PHE A 259 0.11 -7.40 -4.47
CA PHE A 259 -0.76 -7.43 -3.30
C PHE A 259 0.08 -7.28 -2.03
N VAL A 260 -0.05 -6.13 -1.36
CA VAL A 260 0.75 -5.79 -0.18
C VAL A 260 -0.03 -6.15 1.08
N VAL A 261 0.61 -6.92 1.96
CA VAL A 261 0.06 -7.29 3.28
C VAL A 261 0.99 -6.72 4.35
N HIS A 262 0.49 -5.74 5.09
CA HIS A 262 1.24 -5.03 6.13
C HIS A 262 1.48 -5.91 7.36
N ARG A 263 2.68 -5.92 7.94
CA ARG A 263 3.02 -6.76 9.12
C ARG A 263 4.16 -6.17 9.93
N PHE A 264 3.98 -6.05 11.24
CA PHE A 264 5.05 -5.68 12.19
C PHE A 264 5.02 -6.45 13.50
N THR A 265 4.05 -7.36 13.68
CA THR A 265 4.06 -8.40 14.71
C THR A 265 3.68 -9.74 14.08
N GLN A 266 4.08 -10.85 14.70
CA GLN A 266 3.78 -12.18 14.16
C GLN A 266 2.27 -12.46 14.08
N GLY A 267 1.51 -12.09 15.12
CA GLY A 267 0.08 -12.40 15.24
C GLY A 267 -0.84 -11.66 14.27
N MET A 268 -0.34 -10.69 13.50
CA MET A 268 -1.12 -9.96 12.49
C MET A 268 -1.54 -10.83 11.31
N VAL A 269 -0.76 -11.88 11.00
CA VAL A 269 -1.08 -12.83 9.94
C VAL A 269 -0.99 -14.24 10.50
N THR A 270 -2.12 -14.92 10.60
CA THR A 270 -2.17 -16.31 11.07
C THR A 270 -2.13 -17.29 9.91
N ASN A 271 -1.61 -18.49 10.16
CA ASN A 271 -1.61 -19.60 9.22
C ASN A 271 -0.93 -19.28 7.86
N TYR A 272 0.11 -18.45 7.84
CA TYR A 272 0.75 -17.98 6.61
C TYR A 272 1.14 -19.08 5.60
N LYS A 273 1.44 -20.30 6.07
CA LYS A 273 1.76 -21.47 5.23
C LYS A 273 0.59 -21.91 4.33
N ASN A 274 -0.64 -21.51 4.67
CA ASN A 274 -1.84 -21.80 3.91
C ASN A 274 -2.16 -20.69 2.89
N ILE A 275 -1.35 -19.63 2.79
CA ILE A 275 -1.49 -18.60 1.76
C ILE A 275 -1.15 -19.22 0.40
N LYS A 276 -2.06 -19.08 -0.56
CA LYS A 276 -1.94 -19.61 -1.92
C LYS A 276 -1.32 -18.55 -2.82
N LEU A 277 -0.39 -18.98 -3.67
CA LEU A 277 0.25 -18.12 -4.67
C LEU A 277 -0.40 -18.36 -6.04
N HIS A 278 -0.44 -17.30 -6.85
CA HIS A 278 -1.09 -17.28 -8.16
C HIS A 278 -0.16 -16.66 -9.20
N PRO A 279 -0.09 -17.16 -10.46
CA PRO A 279 0.62 -16.46 -11.55
C PRO A 279 0.18 -15.00 -11.73
N GLU A 280 -1.09 -14.71 -11.39
CA GLU A 280 -1.73 -13.41 -11.53
C GLU A 280 -1.41 -12.42 -10.39
N VAL A 281 -0.82 -12.88 -9.28
CA VAL A 281 -0.65 -12.05 -8.07
C VAL A 281 0.74 -12.22 -7.47
N GLN A 282 1.40 -11.09 -7.19
CA GLN A 282 2.69 -10.99 -6.54
C GLN A 282 2.48 -10.47 -5.11
N ILE A 283 2.57 -11.36 -4.12
CA ILE A 283 2.29 -11.04 -2.72
C ILE A 283 3.54 -10.50 -2.02
N VAL A 284 3.40 -9.36 -1.37
CA VAL A 284 4.47 -8.72 -0.59
C VAL A 284 4.09 -8.75 0.90
N MET A 285 4.87 -9.46 1.70
CA MET A 285 4.83 -9.32 3.16
C MET A 285 5.65 -8.10 3.57
N HIS A 286 4.97 -7.03 3.95
CA HIS A 286 5.56 -5.70 4.09
C HIS A 286 5.83 -5.35 5.56
N MET A 287 7.10 -5.11 5.90
CA MET A 287 7.50 -4.71 7.25
C MET A 287 7.02 -3.28 7.56
N ASP A 288 5.93 -3.16 8.32
CA ASP A 288 5.24 -1.89 8.64
C ASP A 288 5.46 -1.44 10.10
N GLY A 289 6.64 -1.74 10.65
CA GLY A 289 7.03 -1.33 12.00
C GLY A 289 7.80 -0.01 11.96
N TRP A 290 7.59 0.86 12.95
CA TRP A 290 8.39 2.08 13.13
C TRP A 290 9.34 1.95 14.32
N GLY A 291 10.42 2.73 14.29
CA GLY A 291 11.40 2.77 15.36
C GLY A 291 12.83 2.98 14.86
N GLU A 292 13.78 2.91 15.78
CA GLU A 292 15.20 3.03 15.44
C GLU A 292 15.67 1.86 14.53
N PRO A 293 16.75 2.03 13.76
CA PRO A 293 17.24 1.02 12.82
C PRO A 293 17.37 -0.41 13.36
N GLU A 294 17.93 -0.60 14.57
CA GLU A 294 18.07 -1.94 15.15
C GLU A 294 16.73 -2.60 15.45
N LEU A 295 15.77 -1.85 15.98
CA LEU A 295 14.43 -2.36 16.25
C LEU A 295 13.77 -2.82 14.95
N LYS A 296 13.84 -2.01 13.89
CA LYS A 296 13.25 -2.35 12.59
C LYS A 296 13.91 -3.56 11.93
N LYS A 297 15.24 -3.68 12.05
CA LYS A 297 15.97 -4.88 11.63
C LYS A 297 15.54 -6.11 12.44
N GLY A 298 15.32 -5.95 13.74
CA GLY A 298 14.77 -6.96 14.63
C GLY A 298 13.37 -7.40 14.21
N THR A 299 12.45 -6.46 13.99
CA THR A 299 11.08 -6.70 13.50
C THR A 299 11.11 -7.48 12.18
N TYR A 300 11.95 -7.06 11.23
CA TYR A 300 12.11 -7.78 9.96
C TYR A 300 12.57 -9.23 10.17
N ARG A 301 13.63 -9.43 10.97
CA ARG A 301 14.19 -10.76 11.28
C ARG A 301 13.24 -11.66 12.06
N ASN A 302 12.39 -11.11 12.91
CA ASN A 302 11.53 -11.89 13.80
C ASN A 302 10.12 -12.11 13.25
N HIS A 303 9.64 -11.24 12.36
CA HIS A 303 8.24 -11.27 11.92
C HIS A 303 8.08 -11.33 10.41
N ILE A 304 9.09 -10.96 9.61
CA ILE A 304 9.03 -11.10 8.14
C ILE A 304 9.79 -12.32 7.66
N TYR A 305 11.07 -12.40 8.01
CA TYR A 305 11.98 -13.45 7.57
C TYR A 305 11.54 -14.89 7.90
N PRO A 306 11.02 -15.22 9.10
CA PRO A 306 10.77 -16.62 9.48
C PRO A 306 9.45 -17.16 8.90
N GLU A 307 8.62 -16.30 8.30
CA GLU A 307 7.32 -16.64 7.75
C GLU A 307 7.23 -16.23 6.27
N PRO A 308 7.95 -16.96 5.39
CA PRO A 308 8.08 -16.60 3.99
C PRO A 308 6.77 -16.86 3.21
N VAL A 309 6.41 -15.94 2.31
CA VAL A 309 5.21 -16.04 1.45
C VAL A 309 5.57 -15.93 -0.02
N GLN A 310 6.12 -14.79 -0.48
CA GLN A 310 6.63 -14.67 -1.85
C GLN A 310 7.69 -13.58 -1.99
N PHE A 311 7.34 -12.34 -1.67
CA PHE A 311 8.26 -11.20 -1.63
C PHE A 311 8.18 -10.47 -0.29
N THR A 312 9.17 -9.62 -0.03
CA THR A 312 9.20 -8.78 1.17
C THR A 312 9.26 -7.30 0.83
N GLY A 313 8.70 -6.50 1.73
CA GLY A 313 8.81 -5.06 1.67
C GLY A 313 9.25 -4.44 2.98
N PHE A 314 9.55 -3.15 2.95
CA PHE A 314 10.00 -2.40 4.12
C PHE A 314 9.49 -0.96 4.10
N LYS A 315 8.92 -0.52 5.23
CA LYS A 315 8.47 0.86 5.40
C LYS A 315 9.50 1.72 6.08
N ILE A 316 9.62 2.98 5.67
CA ILE A 316 10.44 4.00 6.31
C ILE A 316 9.51 5.13 6.75
N PHE A 317 9.56 5.50 8.03
CA PHE A 317 8.74 6.58 8.57
C PHE A 317 9.62 7.81 8.80
N TYR A 318 9.42 8.87 8.02
CA TYR A 318 10.23 10.09 8.08
C TYR A 318 10.25 10.73 9.48
N LYS A 319 9.16 10.58 10.23
CA LYS A 319 8.98 11.18 11.56
C LYS A 319 9.10 10.15 12.69
N ASN A 320 8.45 9.00 12.55
CA ASN A 320 8.36 8.03 13.65
C ASN A 320 9.68 7.29 13.91
N ASP A 321 10.47 7.00 12.88
CA ASP A 321 11.76 6.32 13.04
C ASP A 321 12.81 7.21 13.74
N LEU A 322 12.58 8.54 13.77
CA LEU A 322 13.48 9.51 14.40
C LEU A 322 13.19 9.75 15.89
N LYS A 323 12.17 9.09 16.47
CA LYS A 323 11.74 9.35 17.86
C LYS A 323 12.75 8.89 18.90
N ARG A 324 13.56 7.87 18.60
CA ARG A 324 14.55 7.28 19.52
C ARG A 324 15.94 7.32 18.92
N ALA A 325 16.97 7.31 19.77
CA ALA A 325 18.36 7.24 19.33
C ALA A 325 18.56 6.02 18.41
N PRO A 326 19.36 6.12 17.33
CA PRO A 326 20.22 7.24 16.94
C PRO A 326 19.54 8.35 16.12
N LYS A 327 18.21 8.43 16.07
CA LYS A 327 17.43 9.48 15.38
C LYS A 327 17.81 9.66 13.91
N ARG A 328 17.94 8.54 13.19
CA ARG A 328 18.14 8.51 11.74
C ARG A 328 17.27 7.44 11.11
N LEU A 329 16.99 7.63 9.82
CA LEU A 329 16.36 6.62 8.99
C LEU A 329 17.39 5.56 8.61
N MET A 330 16.90 4.37 8.28
CA MET A 330 17.73 3.38 7.59
C MET A 330 17.96 3.81 6.13
N THR A 331 19.15 3.54 5.61
CA THR A 331 19.49 3.86 4.21
C THR A 331 19.17 2.71 3.25
N PRO A 332 19.03 2.96 1.93
CA PRO A 332 18.89 1.90 0.95
C PRO A 332 19.97 0.81 1.08
N GLU A 333 21.23 1.17 1.32
CA GLU A 333 22.35 0.22 1.47
C GLU A 333 22.20 -0.66 2.71
N GLU A 334 21.61 -0.15 3.79
CA GLU A 334 21.30 -0.96 4.97
C GLU A 334 20.14 -1.93 4.71
N LEU A 335 19.11 -1.49 3.98
CA LEU A 335 17.98 -2.34 3.62
C LEU A 335 18.40 -3.45 2.65
N LEU A 336 19.28 -3.16 1.70
CA LEU A 336 19.83 -4.13 0.75
C LEU A 336 20.66 -5.24 1.41
N LYS A 337 21.05 -5.09 2.68
CA LYS A 337 21.73 -6.13 3.47
C LYS A 337 20.77 -7.10 4.16
N LEU A 338 19.46 -6.81 4.17
CA LEU A 338 18.46 -7.71 4.75
C LEU A 338 18.27 -8.95 3.86
N LYS A 339 17.87 -10.06 4.48
CA LYS A 339 17.62 -11.33 3.79
C LYS A 339 16.17 -11.75 3.98
N PRO A 340 15.38 -11.94 2.91
CA PRO A 340 15.66 -11.50 1.54
C PRO A 340 15.77 -9.97 1.48
N ALA A 341 16.31 -9.41 0.40
CA ALA A 341 16.36 -7.96 0.23
C ALA A 341 14.95 -7.42 -0.09
N PRO A 342 14.41 -6.44 0.66
CA PRO A 342 13.11 -5.86 0.36
C PRO A 342 13.04 -5.32 -1.07
N ILE A 343 11.99 -5.71 -1.79
CA ILE A 343 11.75 -5.33 -3.19
C ILE A 343 10.59 -4.35 -3.34
N TYR A 344 9.87 -4.07 -2.25
CA TYR A 344 8.83 -3.05 -2.15
C TYR A 344 9.18 -2.11 -0.99
N ILE A 345 9.30 -0.82 -1.27
CA ILE A 345 9.73 0.21 -0.32
C ILE A 345 8.66 1.27 -0.22
N GLN A 346 8.24 1.55 1.00
CA GLN A 346 7.18 2.51 1.27
C GLN A 346 7.67 3.60 2.23
N TYR A 347 7.50 4.85 1.85
CA TYR A 347 7.81 5.99 2.71
C TYR A 347 6.53 6.62 3.26
N GLN A 348 6.52 6.89 4.56
CA GLN A 348 5.41 7.53 5.27
C GLN A 348 5.86 8.77 6.04
#